data_AF-A0A662A539-F1
#
_entry.id   AF-A0A662A539-F1
#
_cell.length_a   1.000
_cell.length_b   1.000
_cell.length_c   1.000
_cell.angle_alpha   90.00
_cell.angle_beta   90.00
_cell.angle_gamma   90.00
#
_symmetry.space_group_name_H-M   'P 1'
#
loop_
_entity.id
_entity.type
_entity.pdbx_description
1 polymer ?
#
loop_
_entity_poly.entity_id
_entity_poly.type
_entity_poly.pdbx_seq_one_letter_code
_entity_poly.pdbx_strand_id
1 'polypeptide(L)'
;MQEVKKTQFDYINFVYGVGAAVILIAAMFKFLGWEYANEIFIIGLTTEAMVFLVSAFQWNSNESGYKWEKVFPALTSDVDNEMGKIDFTKSVQDYYESTVKIVDSVQKLDKAMKTMASTSETLSVSAKSISDRMDRMEKTSSQYEQEFSEMKSRLGLINEFYEGLSKVVEEKDKKEKGK
;
A
#
# COMPACT_ATOMS: atom_id res chain seq x y z
N MET A 1 10.96 -27.43 35.59
CA MET A 1 11.40 -26.03 35.84
C MET A 1 12.16 -25.59 34.61
N GLN A 2 11.68 -24.60 33.86
CA GLN A 2 12.40 -24.07 32.69
C GLN A 2 13.44 -23.07 33.18
N GLU A 3 14.72 -23.30 32.91
CA GLU A 3 15.76 -22.29 33.15
C GLU A 3 15.52 -21.10 32.23
N VAL A 4 15.23 -19.95 32.83
CA VAL A 4 15.16 -18.66 32.13
C VAL A 4 16.59 -18.28 31.78
N LYS A 5 16.98 -18.51 30.52
CA LYS A 5 18.30 -18.13 29.99
C LYS A 5 18.42 -16.61 30.07
N LYS A 6 19.30 -16.14 30.96
CA LYS A 6 19.59 -14.72 31.19
C LYS A 6 20.07 -14.13 29.86
N THR A 7 19.35 -13.15 29.32
CA THR A 7 19.77 -12.38 28.15
C THR A 7 21.00 -11.57 28.54
N GLN A 8 22.18 -12.11 28.26
CA GLN A 8 23.43 -11.37 28.34
C GLN A 8 23.44 -10.35 27.20
N PHE A 9 23.70 -9.08 27.53
CA PHE A 9 23.83 -8.03 26.54
C PHE A 9 25.00 -8.37 25.61
N ASP A 10 24.73 -8.51 24.32
CA ASP A 10 25.76 -8.73 23.31
C ASP A 10 26.47 -7.40 23.02
N TYR A 11 27.41 -7.04 23.90
CA TYR A 11 28.24 -5.83 23.77
C TYR A 11 28.90 -5.72 22.39
N ILE A 12 29.19 -6.86 21.77
CA ILE A 12 29.73 -6.97 20.42
C ILE A 12 28.74 -6.43 19.38
N ASN A 13 27.47 -6.87 19.40
CA ASN A 13 26.42 -6.36 18.51
C ASN A 13 26.14 -4.87 18.72
N PHE A 14 26.23 -4.40 19.97
CA PHE A 14 26.09 -2.98 20.27
C PHE A 14 27.24 -2.16 19.67
N VAL A 15 28.49 -2.59 19.81
CA VAL A 15 29.66 -1.89 19.25
C VAL A 15 29.61 -1.87 17.72
N TYR A 16 29.16 -2.93 17.05
CA TYR A 16 28.91 -2.90 15.60
C TYR A 16 27.80 -1.92 15.23
N GLY A 17 26.68 -1.93 15.96
CA GLY A 17 25.56 -1.02 15.69
C GLY A 17 25.96 0.45 15.85
N VAL A 18 26.79 0.76 16.85
CA VAL A 18 27.32 2.11 17.07
C VAL A 18 28.33 2.50 16.00
N GLY A 19 29.24 1.59 15.62
CA GLY A 19 30.21 1.82 14.56
C GLY A 19 29.57 2.10 13.19
N ALA A 20 28.60 1.27 12.79
CA ALA A 20 27.81 1.47 11.57
C ALA A 20 27.05 2.81 11.56
N ALA A 21 26.47 3.21 12.70
CA ALA A 21 25.77 4.49 12.82
C ALA A 21 26.72 5.70 12.63
N VAL A 22 27.94 5.61 13.19
CA VAL A 22 28.96 6.66 13.03
C VAL A 22 29.38 6.82 11.56
N ILE A 23 29.54 5.73 10.82
CA ILE A 23 29.84 5.80 9.38
C ILE A 23 28.68 6.40 8.60
N LEU A 24 27.43 6.00 8.89
CA LEU A 24 26.26 6.53 8.18
C LEU A 24 26.15 8.05 8.36
N ILE A 25 26.42 8.55 9.57
CA ILE A 25 26.46 10.00 9.84
C ILE A 25 27.61 10.67 9.06
N ALA A 26 28.79 10.07 9.02
CA ALA A 26 29.93 10.61 8.28
C ALA A 26 29.67 10.61 6.75
N ALA A 27 29.05 9.55 6.22
CA ALA A 27 28.62 9.46 4.83
C ALA A 27 27.56 10.51 4.49
N MET A 28 26.62 10.74 5.40
CA MET A 28 25.61 11.80 5.27
C MET A 28 26.28 13.18 5.13
N PHE A 29 27.25 13.52 5.99
CA PHE A 29 27.98 14.78 5.88
C PHE A 29 28.76 14.92 4.57
N LYS A 30 29.34 13.84 4.05
CA LYS A 30 29.99 13.82 2.75
C LYS A 30 29.02 14.11 1.59
N PHE A 31 27.79 13.57 1.66
CA PHE A 31 26.76 13.87 0.66
C PHE A 31 26.25 15.31 0.72
N LEU A 32 26.19 15.92 1.90
CA LEU A 32 25.74 17.31 2.08
C LEU A 32 26.76 18.36 1.62
N GLY A 33 27.98 17.96 1.22
CA GLY A 33 28.99 18.86 0.67
C GLY A 33 29.58 19.85 1.68
N TRP A 34 29.53 19.52 2.98
CA TRP A 34 30.10 20.37 4.02
C TRP A 34 31.62 20.46 3.93
N GLU A 35 32.16 21.63 4.24
CA GLU A 35 33.60 21.83 4.43
C GLU A 35 34.06 20.91 5.58
N TYR A 36 35.20 20.24 5.41
CA TYR A 36 35.73 19.19 6.32
C TYR A 36 35.01 17.83 6.32
N ALA A 37 34.03 17.62 5.45
CA ALA A 37 33.31 16.34 5.41
C ALA A 37 34.20 15.15 5.01
N ASN A 38 35.22 15.38 4.19
CA ASN A 38 36.14 14.31 3.79
C ASN A 38 37.01 13.82 4.96
N GLU A 39 37.47 14.73 5.79
CA GLU A 39 38.30 14.45 6.97
C GLU A 39 37.50 13.65 8.00
N ILE A 40 36.26 14.08 8.30
CA ILE A 40 35.35 13.36 9.19
C ILE A 40 34.99 11.98 8.62
N PHE A 41 34.78 11.89 7.30
CA PHE A 41 34.51 10.63 6.62
C PHE A 41 35.66 9.64 6.71
N ILE A 42 36.90 10.10 6.52
CA ILE A 42 38.10 9.26 6.64
C ILE A 42 38.26 8.76 8.08
N ILE A 43 38.04 9.61 9.08
CA ILE A 43 38.12 9.23 10.50
C ILE A 43 37.04 8.20 10.85
N GLY A 44 35.81 8.40 10.39
CA GLY A 44 34.71 7.46 10.60
C GLY A 44 34.99 6.08 10.00
N LEU A 45 35.45 6.04 8.74
CA LEU A 45 35.83 4.78 8.08
C LEU A 45 37.03 4.09 8.74
N THR A 46 38.01 4.85 9.20
CA THR A 46 39.20 4.30 9.89
C THR A 46 38.81 3.69 11.23
N THR A 47 37.88 4.33 11.95
CA THR A 47 37.37 3.83 13.23
C THR A 47 36.62 2.51 13.03
N GLU A 48 35.76 2.42 12.02
CA GLU A 48 35.07 1.16 11.73
C GLU A 48 36.03 0.06 11.27
N ALA A 49 37.02 0.39 10.44
CA ALA A 49 38.01 -0.58 10.00
C ALA A 49 38.75 -1.21 11.20
N MET A 50 39.04 -0.44 12.25
CA MET A 50 39.62 -0.98 13.49
C MET A 50 38.64 -1.85 14.27
N VAL A 51 37.37 -1.43 14.40
CA VAL A 51 36.33 -2.23 15.07
C VAL A 51 36.15 -3.57 14.36
N PHE A 52 36.10 -3.56 13.03
CA PHE A 52 35.97 -4.75 12.19
C PHE A 52 37.19 -5.66 12.28
N LEU A 53 38.39 -5.10 12.40
CA LEU A 53 39.62 -5.86 12.59
C LEU A 53 39.61 -6.56 13.96
N VAL A 54 39.26 -5.87 15.03
CA VAL A 54 39.13 -6.46 16.38
C VAL A 54 38.05 -7.54 16.42
N SER A 55 36.94 -7.28 15.72
CA SER A 55 35.85 -8.23 15.50
C SER A 55 36.30 -9.52 14.81
N ALA A 56 37.10 -9.41 13.74
CA ALA A 56 37.55 -10.57 12.97
C ALA A 56 38.43 -11.52 13.81
N PHE A 57 39.15 -11.00 14.81
CA PHE A 57 39.91 -11.81 15.76
C PHE A 57 39.04 -12.42 16.87
N GLN A 58 37.85 -11.89 17.12
CA GLN A 58 36.86 -12.49 18.02
C GLN A 58 35.94 -13.41 17.21
N TRP A 59 36.42 -14.63 16.93
CA TRP A 59 35.61 -15.71 16.38
C TRP A 59 34.40 -15.96 17.30
N ASN A 60 33.23 -15.46 16.92
CA ASN A 60 31.98 -15.66 17.65
C ASN A 60 31.65 -17.16 17.69
N SER A 61 31.94 -17.80 18.82
CA SER A 61 31.64 -19.21 19.10
C SER A 61 30.24 -19.41 19.70
N ASN A 62 29.30 -18.48 19.47
CA ASN A 62 27.96 -18.55 20.07
C ASN A 62 26.86 -18.06 19.13
N GLU A 63 26.92 -18.43 17.86
CA GLU A 63 25.70 -18.52 17.08
C GLU A 63 25.09 -19.88 17.40
N SER A 64 24.28 -19.95 18.46
CA SER A 64 23.45 -21.11 18.71
C SER A 64 22.66 -21.35 17.43
N GLY A 65 23.03 -22.43 16.71
CA GLY A 65 22.58 -22.71 15.36
C GLY A 65 21.09 -22.47 15.21
N TYR A 66 20.72 -21.79 14.12
CA TYR A 66 19.35 -21.66 13.69
C TYR A 66 18.61 -22.97 13.93
N LYS A 67 17.53 -22.91 14.73
CA LYS A 67 16.80 -24.11 15.18
C LYS A 67 15.96 -24.70 14.04
N TRP A 68 16.61 -25.17 12.98
CA TRP A 68 15.99 -25.80 11.82
C TRP A 68 15.13 -27.00 12.23
N GLU A 69 15.43 -27.59 13.38
CA GLU A 69 14.66 -28.58 14.12
C GLU A 69 13.18 -28.22 14.30
N LYS A 70 12.87 -26.92 14.49
CA LYS A 70 11.48 -26.46 14.67
C LYS A 70 10.70 -26.38 13.37
N VAL A 71 11.40 -26.21 12.24
CA VAL A 71 10.80 -26.02 10.91
C VAL A 71 10.80 -27.33 10.14
N PHE A 72 11.77 -28.20 10.43
CA PHE A 72 11.92 -29.54 9.91
C PHE A 72 12.03 -30.53 11.08
N PRO A 73 10.90 -30.88 11.72
CA PRO A 73 10.86 -31.86 12.81
C PRO A 73 11.42 -33.25 12.41
N ALA A 74 11.54 -33.54 11.11
CA ALA A 74 12.20 -34.74 10.60
C ALA A 74 13.71 -34.81 10.88
N LEU A 75 14.37 -33.69 11.22
CA LEU A 75 15.79 -33.63 11.57
C LEU A 75 16.05 -33.81 13.08
N THR A 76 14.99 -33.76 13.91
CA THR A 76 15.10 -33.75 15.38
C THR A 76 15.00 -35.12 16.01
N SER A 77 14.88 -36.17 15.18
CA SER A 77 14.87 -37.53 15.65
C SER A 77 16.27 -37.84 16.17
N ASP A 78 16.44 -37.66 17.48
CA ASP A 78 17.55 -38.18 18.25
C ASP A 78 17.74 -39.64 17.83
N VAL A 79 18.77 -39.90 17.02
CA VAL A 79 19.18 -41.26 16.66
C VAL A 79 20.01 -41.75 17.83
N ASP A 80 19.35 -41.90 18.98
CA ASP A 80 19.92 -42.60 20.11
C ASP A 80 19.04 -43.81 20.39
N ASN A 81 19.59 -44.97 20.02
CA ASN A 81 19.24 -46.31 20.45
C ASN A 81 17.77 -46.55 20.82
N GLU A 82 16.96 -46.98 19.85
CA GLU A 82 16.32 -48.30 19.87
C GLU A 82 15.62 -48.55 18.52
N MET A 83 15.87 -49.73 17.94
CA MET A 83 15.20 -50.24 16.75
C MET A 83 13.68 -50.32 16.99
N GLY A 84 12.95 -49.32 16.53
CA GLY A 84 11.49 -49.33 16.55
C GLY A 84 10.92 -48.63 15.33
N LYS A 85 11.11 -49.22 14.13
CA LYS A 85 10.45 -48.89 12.86
C LYS A 85 9.96 -47.44 12.77
N ILE A 86 10.86 -46.51 12.48
CA ILE A 86 10.44 -45.24 11.89
C ILE A 86 9.67 -45.60 10.63
N ASP A 87 8.36 -45.35 10.66
CA ASP A 87 7.41 -45.71 9.61
C ASP A 87 7.67 -44.80 8.40
N PHE A 88 8.73 -45.11 7.65
CA PHE A 88 9.15 -44.39 6.45
C PHE A 88 7.97 -44.20 5.49
N THR A 89 7.09 -45.20 5.42
CA THR A 89 5.83 -45.16 4.67
C THR A 89 4.92 -44.01 5.10
N LYS A 90 4.78 -43.75 6.41
CA LYS A 90 3.97 -42.65 6.93
C LYS A 90 4.58 -41.29 6.62
N SER A 91 5.91 -41.15 6.76
CA SER A 91 6.60 -39.89 6.42
C SER A 91 6.51 -39.53 4.92
N VAL A 92 6.58 -40.53 4.05
CA VAL A 92 6.41 -40.35 2.59
C VAL A 92 4.95 -40.05 2.24
N GLN A 93 4.00 -40.68 2.92
CA GLN A 93 2.57 -40.42 2.75
C GLN A 93 2.19 -38.99 3.16
N ASP A 94 2.67 -38.53 4.31
CA ASP A 94 2.44 -37.17 4.80
C ASP A 94 3.04 -36.13 3.84
N TYR A 95 4.22 -36.41 3.27
CA TYR A 95 4.84 -35.58 2.24
C TYR A 95 4.01 -35.55 0.95
N TYR A 96 3.51 -36.69 0.49
CA TYR A 96 2.66 -36.78 -0.70
C TYR A 96 1.35 -35.98 -0.53
N GLU A 97 0.66 -36.14 0.61
CA GLU A 97 -0.54 -35.36 0.92
C GLU A 97 -0.27 -33.85 0.99
N SER A 98 0.87 -33.46 1.57
CA SER A 98 1.26 -32.05 1.61
C SER A 98 1.49 -31.48 0.21
N THR A 99 2.09 -32.25 -0.68
CA THR A 99 2.35 -31.85 -2.07
C THR A 99 1.05 -31.71 -2.85
N VAL A 100 0.10 -32.65 -2.69
CA VAL A 100 -1.23 -32.56 -3.33
C VAL A 100 -1.98 -31.32 -2.86
N LYS A 101 -1.96 -31.02 -1.56
CA LYS A 101 -2.58 -29.80 -1.00
C LYS A 101 -1.93 -28.51 -1.55
N ILE A 102 -0.63 -28.51 -1.83
CA ILE A 102 0.06 -27.39 -2.46
C ILE A 102 -0.43 -27.21 -3.90
N VAL A 103 -0.54 -28.29 -4.68
CA VAL A 103 -1.05 -28.22 -6.06
C VAL A 103 -2.48 -27.65 -6.09
N ASP A 104 -3.36 -28.13 -5.21
CA ASP A 104 -4.72 -27.60 -5.09
C ASP A 104 -4.75 -26.11 -4.70
N SER A 105 -3.85 -25.70 -3.81
CA SER A 105 -3.74 -24.30 -3.37
C SER A 105 -3.25 -23.40 -4.50
N VAL A 106 -2.28 -23.85 -5.29
CA VAL A 106 -1.79 -23.14 -6.48
C VAL A 106 -2.90 -23.01 -7.53
N GLN A 107 -3.69 -24.06 -7.76
CA GLN A 107 -4.82 -23.99 -8.68
C GLN A 107 -5.91 -23.01 -8.20
N LYS A 108 -6.18 -22.96 -6.90
CA LYS A 108 -7.11 -21.97 -6.32
C LYS A 108 -6.57 -20.55 -6.46
N LEU A 109 -5.27 -20.36 -6.26
CA LEU A 109 -4.60 -19.07 -6.46
C LEU A 109 -4.69 -18.61 -7.92
N ASP A 110 -4.43 -19.50 -8.89
CA ASP A 110 -4.57 -19.19 -10.32
C ASP A 110 -5.99 -18.73 -10.67
N LYS A 111 -7.00 -19.45 -10.17
CA LYS A 111 -8.40 -19.04 -10.35
C LYS A 111 -8.70 -17.67 -9.72
N ALA A 112 -8.25 -17.45 -8.48
CA ALA A 112 -8.44 -16.17 -7.79
C ALA A 112 -7.77 -15.02 -8.55
N MET A 113 -6.55 -15.22 -9.05
CA MET A 113 -5.82 -14.23 -9.84
C MET A 113 -6.51 -13.93 -11.18
N LYS A 114 -7.04 -14.95 -11.87
CA LYS A 114 -7.81 -14.75 -13.11
C LYS A 114 -9.10 -13.97 -12.86
N THR A 115 -9.82 -14.30 -11.79
CA THR A 115 -11.02 -13.55 -11.38
C THR A 115 -10.68 -12.11 -10.98
N MET A 116 -9.55 -11.90 -10.30
CA MET A 116 -9.10 -10.56 -9.93
C MET A 116 -8.73 -9.74 -11.16
N ALA A 117 -8.03 -10.34 -12.14
CA ALA A 117 -7.68 -9.68 -13.40
C ALA A 117 -8.94 -9.25 -14.18
N SER A 118 -9.93 -10.15 -14.33
CA SER A 118 -11.18 -9.82 -15.02
C SER A 118 -12.02 -8.79 -14.27
N THR A 119 -12.01 -8.84 -12.93
CA THR A 119 -12.68 -7.84 -12.09
C THR A 119 -12.01 -6.48 -12.22
N SER A 120 -10.69 -6.43 -12.27
CA SER A 120 -9.91 -5.20 -12.48
C SER A 120 -10.21 -4.56 -13.84
N GLU A 121 -10.32 -5.38 -14.89
CA GLU A 121 -10.69 -4.89 -16.22
C GLU A 121 -12.13 -4.34 -16.24
N THR A 122 -13.07 -5.07 -15.63
CA THR A 122 -14.46 -4.62 -15.47
C THR A 122 -14.54 -3.31 -14.69
N LEU A 123 -13.74 -3.16 -13.61
CA LEU A 123 -13.69 -1.94 -12.82
C LEU A 123 -13.12 -0.77 -13.63
N SER A 124 -12.06 -0.99 -14.40
CA SER A 124 -11.47 0.02 -15.29
C SER A 124 -12.48 0.52 -16.33
N VAL A 125 -13.16 -0.40 -17.02
CA VAL A 125 -14.22 -0.08 -17.99
C VAL A 125 -15.39 0.65 -17.31
N SER A 126 -15.77 0.22 -16.10
CA SER A 126 -16.85 0.86 -15.33
C SER A 126 -16.47 2.28 -14.91
N ALA A 127 -15.25 2.49 -14.43
CA ALA A 127 -14.74 3.82 -14.08
C ALA A 127 -14.74 4.76 -15.29
N LYS A 128 -14.27 4.29 -16.45
CA LYS A 128 -14.32 5.06 -17.70
C LYS A 128 -15.75 5.41 -18.12
N SER A 129 -16.65 4.43 -18.05
CA SER A 129 -18.07 4.63 -18.36
C SER A 129 -18.76 5.60 -17.40
N ILE A 130 -18.38 5.60 -16.11
CA ILE A 130 -18.87 6.58 -15.13
C ILE A 130 -18.36 7.98 -15.49
N SER A 131 -17.07 8.12 -15.82
CA SER A 131 -16.51 9.39 -16.29
C SER A 131 -17.28 9.92 -17.52
N ASP A 132 -17.48 9.08 -18.52
CA ASP A 132 -18.23 9.47 -19.74
C ASP A 132 -19.68 9.86 -19.43
N ARG A 133 -20.31 9.20 -18.44
CA ARG A 133 -21.65 9.56 -17.95
C ARG A 133 -21.65 10.87 -17.18
N MET A 134 -20.62 11.15 -16.38
CA MET A 134 -20.48 12.41 -15.66
C MET A 134 -20.34 13.58 -16.65
N ASP A 135 -19.49 13.45 -17.68
CA ASP A 135 -19.32 14.48 -18.72
C ASP A 135 -20.64 14.75 -19.47
N ARG A 136 -21.39 13.70 -19.79
CA ARG A 136 -22.72 13.84 -20.40
C ARG A 136 -23.71 14.49 -19.46
N MET A 137 -23.68 14.11 -18.18
CA MET A 137 -24.56 14.66 -17.16
C MET A 137 -24.29 16.14 -16.91
N GLU A 138 -23.03 16.56 -16.88
CA GLU A 138 -22.63 17.96 -16.79
C GLU A 138 -23.18 18.77 -17.99
N LYS A 139 -22.99 18.26 -19.21
CA LYS A 139 -23.56 18.89 -20.42
C LYS A 139 -25.09 18.99 -20.34
N THR A 140 -25.77 17.91 -19.98
CA THR A 140 -27.23 17.91 -19.82
C THR A 140 -27.69 18.86 -18.71
N SER A 141 -26.97 18.96 -17.59
CA SER A 141 -27.25 19.91 -16.52
C SER A 141 -27.13 21.35 -17.01
N SER A 142 -26.07 21.68 -17.76
CA SER A 142 -25.91 23.01 -18.34
C SER A 142 -27.03 23.37 -19.34
N GLN A 143 -27.50 22.38 -20.12
CA GLN A 143 -28.63 22.57 -21.03
C GLN A 143 -29.92 22.83 -20.26
N TYR A 144 -30.17 22.11 -19.17
CA TYR A 144 -31.32 22.37 -18.31
C TYR A 144 -31.29 23.79 -17.72
N GLU A 145 -30.13 24.26 -17.26
CA GLU A 145 -30.00 25.64 -16.78
C GLU A 145 -30.32 26.66 -17.88
N GLN A 146 -29.85 26.42 -19.10
CA GLN A 146 -30.18 27.25 -20.27
C GLN A 146 -31.68 27.26 -20.55
N GLU A 147 -32.32 26.09 -20.64
CA GLU A 147 -33.76 26.00 -20.89
C GLU A 147 -34.56 26.67 -19.77
N PHE A 148 -34.13 26.54 -18.52
CA PHE A 148 -34.79 27.20 -17.38
C PHE A 148 -34.64 28.72 -17.43
N SER A 149 -33.47 29.22 -17.84
CA SER A 149 -33.24 30.65 -18.06
C SER A 149 -34.10 31.19 -19.21
N GLU A 150 -34.17 30.46 -20.32
CA GLU A 150 -35.06 30.80 -21.44
C GLU A 150 -36.53 30.81 -21.00
N MET A 151 -36.95 29.80 -20.24
CA MET A 151 -38.30 29.72 -19.70
C MET A 151 -38.60 30.91 -18.80
N LYS A 152 -37.68 31.30 -17.90
CA LYS A 152 -37.82 32.53 -17.11
C LYS A 152 -37.98 33.77 -17.99
N SER A 153 -37.18 33.89 -19.05
CA SER A 153 -37.29 35.02 -19.99
C SER A 153 -38.66 35.03 -20.68
N ARG A 154 -39.15 33.88 -21.13
CA ARG A 154 -40.47 33.75 -21.76
C ARG A 154 -41.59 34.09 -20.79
N LEU A 155 -41.49 33.66 -19.53
CA LEU A 155 -42.45 34.04 -18.49
C LEU A 155 -42.41 35.54 -18.19
N GLY A 156 -41.23 36.16 -18.19
CA GLY A 156 -41.07 37.61 -18.05
C GLY A 156 -41.77 38.37 -19.17
N LEU A 157 -41.57 37.95 -20.43
CA LEU A 157 -42.24 38.53 -21.60
C LEU A 157 -43.77 38.38 -21.53
N ILE A 158 -44.26 37.23 -21.07
CA ILE A 158 -45.70 37.02 -20.85
C ILE A 158 -46.22 38.03 -19.81
N ASN A 159 -45.50 38.21 -18.71
CA ASN A 159 -45.91 39.15 -17.66
C ASN A 159 -45.94 40.61 -18.16
N GLU A 160 -44.92 41.04 -18.92
CA GLU A 160 -44.92 42.36 -19.56
C GLU A 160 -46.05 42.52 -20.59
N PHE A 161 -46.33 41.49 -21.38
CA PHE A 161 -47.44 41.50 -22.34
C PHE A 161 -48.80 41.69 -21.65
N TYR A 162 -49.02 41.01 -20.51
CA TYR A 162 -50.23 41.19 -19.70
C TYR A 162 -50.34 42.60 -19.12
N GLU A 163 -49.25 43.18 -18.60
CA GLU A 163 -49.24 44.58 -18.16
C GLU A 163 -49.53 45.56 -19.30
N GLY A 164 -49.00 45.30 -20.49
CA GLY A 164 -49.27 46.10 -21.69
C GLY A 164 -50.75 46.07 -22.06
N LEU A 165 -51.35 44.88 -22.07
CA LEU A 165 -52.79 44.72 -22.31
C LEU A 165 -53.63 45.44 -21.25
N SER A 166 -53.30 45.31 -19.96
CA SER A 166 -54.07 45.97 -18.90
C SER A 166 -53.99 47.49 -19.03
N LYS A 167 -52.82 48.06 -19.37
CA LYS A 167 -52.65 49.50 -19.60
C LYS A 167 -53.46 49.99 -20.80
N VAL A 168 -53.47 49.25 -21.90
CA VAL A 168 -54.27 49.61 -23.10
C VAL A 168 -55.78 49.54 -22.80
N VAL A 169 -56.21 48.55 -22.02
CA VAL A 169 -57.60 48.44 -21.58
C VAL A 169 -57.99 49.60 -20.66
N GLU A 170 -57.14 49.96 -19.69
CA GLU A 170 -57.35 51.14 -18.82
C GLU A 170 -57.40 52.46 -19.60
N GLU A 171 -56.52 52.64 -20.59
CA GLU A 171 -56.52 53.84 -21.43
C GLU A 171 -57.78 53.96 -22.29
N LYS A 172 -58.27 52.85 -22.83
CA LYS A 172 -59.56 52.84 -23.56
C LYS A 172 -60.72 53.22 -22.65
N ASP A 173 -60.78 52.64 -21.45
CA ASP A 173 -61.86 52.91 -20.50
C ASP A 173 -61.86 54.37 -20.01
N LYS A 174 -60.67 54.97 -19.83
CA LYS A 174 -60.52 56.41 -19.54
C LYS A 174 -60.96 57.31 -20.70
N LYS A 175 -60.67 56.93 -21.95
CA LYS A 175 -61.11 57.69 -23.14
C LYS A 175 -62.61 57.62 -23.37
N GLU A 176 -63.26 56.51 -23.02
CA GLU A 176 -64.72 56.38 -23.12
C GLU A 176 -65.46 57.13 -22.01
N LYS A 177 -64.90 57.23 -20.79
CA LYS A 177 -65.49 57.98 -19.67
C LYS A 177 -65.24 59.50 -19.69
N GLY A 178 -64.31 59.97 -20.53
CA GLY A 178 -63.95 61.38 -20.68
C GLY A 178 -64.69 62.13 -21.80
N LYS A 179 -65.71 61.51 -22.41
CA LYS A 179 -66.60 62.09 -23.41
C LYS A 179 -68.01 62.16 -22.86
#